data_AF-A2EYL5-F1
#
_entry.id   AF-A2EYL5-F1
#
_cell.length_a   1.000
_cell.length_b   1.000
_cell.length_c   1.000
_cell.angle_alpha   90.00
_cell.angle_beta   90.00
_cell.angle_gamma   90.00
#
_symmetry.space_group_name_H-M   'P 1'
#
loop_
_entity.id
_entity.type
_entity.pdbx_description
1 polymer ?
#
loop_
_entity_poly.entity_id
_entity_poly.type
_entity_poly.pdbx_seq_one_letter_code
_entity_poly.pdbx_strand_id
1 'polypeptide(L)'
;MALSTFQKHLQLIKTYVARGDYTDFDRGLACGIKFGPNYMLVNTKRLKLFMGRSKSCLNGCFHKCGYNVSRISSEENQIIAEFSRRSGRPLPQPRQWCIRSNDPNIASAQSESISESEIEIEPMETYLNVSSLLNRKPESI
;
A
#
# COMPACT_ATOMS: atom_id res chain seq x y z
N MET A 1 22.47 -11.40 -6.55
CA MET A 1 22.28 -11.91 -5.17
C MET A 1 21.00 -11.39 -4.49
N ALA A 2 20.72 -10.07 -4.47
CA ALA A 2 19.56 -9.54 -3.73
C ALA A 2 18.16 -9.97 -4.27
N LEU A 3 18.02 -10.10 -5.59
CA LEU A 3 16.77 -10.46 -6.27
C LEU A 3 16.43 -11.95 -6.09
N SER A 4 17.40 -12.85 -6.26
CA SER A 4 17.20 -14.29 -6.07
C SER A 4 16.83 -14.62 -4.62
N THR A 5 17.46 -13.95 -3.64
CA THR A 5 17.06 -14.07 -2.23
C THR A 5 15.66 -13.51 -1.98
N PHE A 6 15.28 -12.40 -2.63
CA PHE A 6 13.93 -11.85 -2.52
C PHE A 6 12.88 -12.85 -3.05
N GLN A 7 13.11 -13.44 -4.23
CA GLN A 7 12.22 -14.44 -4.81
C GLN A 7 12.07 -15.67 -3.91
N LYS A 8 13.19 -16.16 -3.34
CA LYS A 8 13.17 -17.25 -2.35
C LYS A 8 12.34 -16.89 -1.12
N HIS A 9 12.55 -15.70 -0.55
CA HIS A 9 11.78 -15.26 0.61
C HIS A 9 10.29 -15.10 0.27
N LEU A 10 9.96 -14.54 -0.89
CA LEU A 10 8.58 -14.38 -1.34
C LEU A 10 7.88 -15.73 -1.51
N GLN A 11 8.60 -16.73 -2.04
CA GLN A 11 8.08 -18.10 -2.16
C GLN A 11 7.85 -18.76 -0.79
N LEU A 12 8.80 -18.61 0.15
CA LEU A 12 8.63 -19.12 1.52
C LEU A 12 7.41 -18.48 2.20
N ILE A 13 7.22 -17.17 2.02
CA ILE A 13 6.04 -16.47 2.54
C ILE A 13 4.77 -16.98 1.87
N LYS A 14 4.77 -17.23 0.57
CA LYS A 14 3.62 -17.80 -0.14
C LYS A 14 3.23 -19.17 0.42
N THR A 15 4.19 -20.08 0.58
CA THR A 15 3.97 -21.40 1.19
C THR A 15 3.49 -21.30 2.64
N TYR A 16 3.95 -20.30 3.39
CA TYR A 16 3.47 -20.07 4.76
C TYR A 16 2.05 -19.52 4.79
N VAL A 17 1.74 -18.52 3.96
CA VAL A 17 0.49 -17.76 4.01
C VAL A 17 -0.68 -18.47 3.32
N ALA A 18 -0.45 -19.18 2.22
CA ALA A 18 -1.50 -19.77 1.39
C ALA A 18 -1.54 -21.29 1.55
N ARG A 19 -2.04 -21.76 2.69
CA ARG A 19 -2.20 -23.20 2.99
C ARG A 19 -3.59 -23.72 2.67
N GLY A 20 -4.53 -22.83 2.34
CA GLY A 20 -5.92 -23.19 2.07
C GLY A 20 -6.75 -23.39 3.34
N ASP A 21 -6.33 -22.81 4.47
CA ASP A 21 -7.03 -22.91 5.75
C ASP A 21 -7.54 -21.54 6.23
N TYR A 22 -8.35 -21.53 7.29
CA TYR A 22 -8.97 -20.32 7.85
C TYR A 22 -7.95 -19.33 8.45
N THR A 23 -6.76 -19.79 8.82
CA THR A 23 -5.68 -18.97 9.38
C THR A 23 -4.79 -18.32 8.31
N ASP A 24 -5.02 -18.64 7.03
CA ASP A 24 -4.38 -17.95 5.91
C ASP A 24 -4.57 -16.45 6.08
N PHE A 25 -5.81 -15.99 6.42
CA PHE A 25 -6.16 -14.59 6.66
C PHE A 25 -5.19 -13.91 7.65
N ASP A 26 -5.01 -14.51 8.82
CA ASP A 26 -4.20 -13.93 9.89
C ASP A 26 -2.70 -13.97 9.54
N ARG A 27 -2.21 -15.06 8.93
CA ARG A 27 -0.81 -15.16 8.49
C ARG A 27 -0.43 -14.08 7.49
N GLY A 28 -1.26 -13.85 6.48
CA GLY A 28 -0.95 -12.80 5.51
C GLY A 28 -1.07 -11.39 6.08
N LEU A 29 -1.95 -11.17 7.07
CA LEU A 29 -2.01 -9.89 7.79
C LEU A 29 -0.74 -9.64 8.62
N ALA A 30 -0.24 -10.70 9.28
CA ALA A 30 1.00 -10.65 10.05
C ALA A 30 2.21 -10.38 9.14
N CYS A 31 2.33 -11.10 8.02
CA CYS A 31 3.42 -10.91 7.07
C CYS A 31 3.32 -9.60 6.27
N GLY A 32 2.14 -8.98 6.19
CA GLY A 32 1.91 -7.79 5.36
C GLY A 32 1.78 -8.10 3.87
N ILE A 33 1.40 -9.33 3.52
CA ILE A 33 1.19 -9.74 2.13
C ILE A 33 0.07 -10.78 2.02
N LYS A 34 -0.75 -10.63 0.98
CA LYS A 34 -1.80 -11.57 0.59
C LYS A 34 -1.68 -11.94 -0.87
N PHE A 35 -1.83 -13.22 -1.15
CA PHE A 35 -1.78 -13.76 -2.50
C PHE A 35 -3.22 -13.93 -3.01
N GLY A 36 -3.56 -13.18 -4.05
CA GLY A 36 -4.75 -13.41 -4.87
C GLY A 36 -4.41 -14.22 -6.13
N PRO A 37 -5.37 -14.45 -7.03
CA PRO A 37 -5.17 -15.22 -8.25
C PRO A 37 -4.09 -14.60 -9.17
N ASN A 38 -4.27 -13.34 -9.54
CA ASN A 38 -3.39 -12.60 -10.48
C ASN A 38 -2.79 -11.33 -9.85
N TYR A 39 -2.82 -11.24 -8.52
CA TYR A 39 -2.34 -10.06 -7.80
C TYR A 39 -1.88 -10.43 -6.40
N MET A 40 -1.14 -9.51 -5.78
CA MET A 40 -0.80 -9.57 -4.37
C MET A 40 -1.23 -8.27 -3.70
N LEU A 41 -1.87 -8.35 -2.53
CA LEU A 41 -2.04 -7.18 -1.68
C LEU A 41 -0.81 -7.07 -0.79
N VAL A 42 -0.16 -5.92 -0.81
CA VAL A 42 1.09 -5.69 -0.07
C VAL A 42 0.95 -4.49 0.83
N ASN A 43 1.08 -4.72 2.15
CA ASN A 43 1.34 -3.67 3.12
C ASN A 43 2.84 -3.51 3.26
N THR A 44 3.39 -2.50 2.58
CA THR A 44 4.85 -2.30 2.54
C THR A 44 5.44 -2.04 3.93
N LYS A 45 4.69 -1.39 4.84
CA LYS A 45 5.16 -1.11 6.20
C LYS A 45 5.35 -2.40 7.01
N ARG A 46 4.48 -3.39 6.84
CA ARG A 46 4.57 -4.69 7.51
C ARG A 46 5.58 -5.62 6.82
N LEU A 47 5.49 -5.75 5.50
CA LEU A 47 6.35 -6.67 4.75
C LEU A 47 7.83 -6.31 4.87
N LYS A 48 8.18 -5.01 4.94
CA LYS A 48 9.56 -4.57 5.12
C LYS A 48 10.16 -5.04 6.46
N LEU A 49 9.34 -5.02 7.52
CA LEU A 49 9.74 -5.48 8.86
C LEU A 49 9.87 -7.00 8.86
N PHE A 50 8.89 -7.69 8.28
CA PHE A 50 8.90 -9.14 8.18
C PHE A 50 10.10 -9.67 7.39
N MET A 51 10.45 -9.03 6.26
CA MET A 51 11.55 -9.45 5.40
C MET A 51 12.92 -8.88 5.80
N GLY A 52 12.99 -7.96 6.78
CA GLY A 52 14.21 -7.26 7.15
C GLY A 52 14.82 -6.43 6.01
N ARG A 53 13.99 -5.75 5.20
CA ARG A 53 14.42 -4.99 4.01
C ARG A 53 13.90 -3.55 4.02
N SER A 54 14.56 -2.65 3.30
CA SER A 54 14.07 -1.28 3.11
C SER A 54 12.92 -1.21 2.10
N LYS A 55 12.15 -0.10 2.13
CA LYS A 55 11.06 0.14 1.16
C LYS A 55 11.55 0.21 -0.28
N SER A 56 12.66 0.91 -0.53
CA SER A 56 13.27 1.00 -1.86
C SER A 56 13.74 -0.36 -2.36
N CYS A 57 14.31 -1.20 -1.47
CA CYS A 57 14.69 -2.57 -1.80
C CYS A 57 13.48 -3.40 -2.22
N LEU A 58 12.39 -3.38 -1.46
CA LEU A 58 11.17 -4.11 -1.81
C LEU A 58 10.60 -3.65 -3.15
N ASN A 59 10.40 -2.35 -3.32
CA ASN A 59 9.84 -1.80 -4.55
C ASN A 59 10.69 -2.15 -5.78
N GLY A 60 12.01 -2.02 -5.67
CA GLY A 60 12.94 -2.39 -6.74
C GLY A 60 12.90 -3.89 -7.04
N CYS A 61 12.77 -4.75 -6.02
CA CYS A 61 12.66 -6.20 -6.24
C CYS A 61 11.32 -6.59 -6.87
N PHE A 62 10.20 -6.00 -6.43
CA PHE A 62 8.89 -6.24 -7.04
C PHE A 62 8.89 -5.83 -8.51
N HIS A 63 9.41 -4.64 -8.84
CA HIS A 63 9.48 -4.16 -10.21
C HIS A 63 10.37 -5.05 -11.09
N LYS A 64 11.54 -5.47 -10.59
CA LYS A 64 12.42 -6.44 -11.28
C LYS A 64 11.80 -7.82 -11.46
N CYS A 65 10.81 -8.19 -10.63
CA CYS A 65 10.02 -9.40 -10.79
C CYS A 65 8.81 -9.20 -11.73
N GLY A 66 8.65 -8.02 -12.34
CA GLY A 66 7.53 -7.70 -13.24
C GLY A 66 6.24 -7.28 -12.51
N TYR A 67 6.28 -7.06 -11.20
CA TYR A 67 5.11 -6.63 -10.42
C TYR A 67 5.00 -5.11 -10.34
N ASN A 68 4.07 -4.57 -11.11
CA ASN A 68 3.70 -3.16 -11.07
C ASN A 68 2.81 -2.87 -9.86
N VAL A 69 2.81 -1.61 -9.43
CA VAL A 69 2.02 -1.15 -8.28
C VAL A 69 0.76 -0.45 -8.76
N SER A 70 -0.37 -0.82 -8.17
CA SER A 70 -1.63 -0.09 -8.26
C SER A 70 -2.04 0.33 -6.84
N ARG A 71 -2.38 1.61 -6.68
CA ARG A 71 -2.81 2.17 -5.39
C ARG A 71 -4.28 1.87 -5.16
N ILE A 72 -4.68 1.85 -3.89
CA ILE A 72 -6.08 1.73 -3.49
C ILE A 72 -6.55 3.15 -3.18
N SER A 73 -7.11 3.85 -4.17
CA SER A 73 -7.59 5.24 -3.97
C SER A 73 -8.99 5.34 -3.37
N SER A 74 -9.88 4.38 -3.65
CA SER A 74 -11.26 4.37 -3.14
C SER A 74 -11.54 3.14 -2.25
N GLU A 75 -12.53 3.29 -1.37
CA GLU A 75 -13.09 2.19 -0.57
C GLU A 75 -13.83 1.16 -1.45
N GLU A 76 -14.23 1.57 -2.65
CA GLU A 76 -14.93 0.76 -3.66
C GLU A 76 -13.98 -0.01 -4.61
N ASN A 77 -12.74 -0.25 -4.20
CA ASN A 77 -11.85 -1.05 -5.03
C ASN A 77 -12.39 -2.49 -5.12
N GLN A 78 -12.81 -2.89 -6.33
CA GLN A 78 -13.44 -4.20 -6.58
C GLN A 78 -12.59 -5.37 -6.09
N ILE A 79 -11.26 -5.26 -6.18
CA ILE A 79 -10.32 -6.29 -5.71
C ILE A 79 -10.35 -6.41 -4.18
N ILE A 80 -10.52 -5.30 -3.46
CA ILE A 80 -10.66 -5.30 -2.00
C ILE A 80 -12.03 -5.83 -1.58
N ALA A 81 -13.09 -5.46 -2.31
CA ALA A 81 -14.43 -5.99 -2.07
C ALA A 81 -14.46 -7.52 -2.29
N GLU A 82 -13.91 -8.01 -3.41
CA GLU A 82 -13.79 -9.45 -3.69
C GLU A 82 -12.95 -10.16 -2.64
N PHE A 83 -11.79 -9.59 -2.28
CA PHE A 83 -10.93 -10.14 -1.23
C PHE A 83 -11.68 -10.26 0.12
N SER A 84 -12.45 -9.24 0.49
CA SER A 84 -13.20 -9.21 1.74
C SER A 84 -14.33 -10.24 1.74
N ARG A 85 -15.05 -10.39 0.62
CA ARG A 85 -16.05 -11.44 0.43
C ARG A 85 -15.45 -12.84 0.56
N ARG A 86 -14.34 -13.10 -0.14
CA ARG A 86 -13.67 -14.42 -0.12
C ARG A 86 -13.09 -14.76 1.25
N SER A 87 -12.57 -13.76 1.96
CA SER A 87 -11.97 -13.96 3.28
C SER A 87 -13.00 -13.96 4.42
N GLY A 88 -14.26 -13.59 4.15
CA GLY A 88 -15.28 -13.38 5.17
C GLY A 88 -14.97 -12.25 6.17
N ARG A 89 -13.94 -11.43 5.89
CA ARG A 89 -13.43 -10.39 6.78
C ARG A 89 -12.89 -9.21 5.96
N PRO A 90 -13.17 -7.96 6.35
CA PRO A 90 -12.64 -6.80 5.66
C PRO A 90 -11.13 -6.67 5.85
N LEU A 91 -10.43 -6.11 4.85
CA LEU A 91 -9.00 -5.82 4.96
C LEU A 91 -8.78 -4.64 5.94
N PRO A 92 -7.95 -4.79 6.99
CA PRO A 92 -7.68 -3.69 7.92
C PRO A 92 -6.90 -2.55 7.26
N GLN A 93 -7.38 -1.32 7.45
CA GLN A 93 -6.76 -0.09 6.96
C GLN A 93 -6.38 -0.17 5.46
N PRO A 94 -7.36 -0.32 4.54
CA PRO A 94 -7.10 -0.62 3.12
C PRO A 94 -6.11 0.32 2.43
N ARG A 95 -6.11 1.61 2.78
CA ARG A 95 -5.20 2.64 2.24
C ARG A 95 -3.71 2.37 2.53
N GLN A 96 -3.38 1.51 3.49
CA GLN A 96 -2.01 1.09 3.78
C GLN A 96 -1.53 -0.07 2.90
N TRP A 97 -2.42 -0.64 2.10
CA TRP A 97 -2.13 -1.71 1.17
C TRP A 97 -2.02 -1.16 -0.24
N CYS A 98 -1.29 -1.89 -1.08
CA CYS A 98 -1.25 -1.65 -2.52
C CYS A 98 -1.41 -2.98 -3.23
N ILE A 99 -1.89 -2.92 -4.46
CA ILE A 99 -2.01 -4.08 -5.33
C ILE A 99 -0.71 -4.20 -6.13
N ARG A 100 -0.13 -5.40 -6.14
CA ARG A 100 1.04 -5.75 -6.95
C ARG A 100 0.62 -6.81 -7.97
N SER A 101 0.78 -6.53 -9.25
CA SER A 101 0.39 -7.46 -10.31
C SER A 101 1.30 -7.33 -11.52
N ASN A 102 1.50 -8.45 -12.22
CA ASN A 102 2.12 -8.51 -13.53
C ASN A 102 1.07 -8.45 -14.66
N ASP A 103 -0.22 -8.48 -14.34
CA ASP A 103 -1.31 -8.28 -15.28
C ASP A 103 -1.46 -6.76 -15.56
N PRO A 104 -1.29 -6.34 -16.82
CA PRO A 104 -1.44 -4.94 -17.21
C PRO A 104 -2.80 -4.36 -16.83
N ASN A 105 -3.89 -5.13 -16.87
CA ASN A 105 -5.24 -4.64 -16.59
C ASN A 105 -5.44 -4.31 -15.11
N ILE A 106 -4.76 -5.04 -14.22
CA ILE A 106 -4.80 -4.81 -12.77
C ILE A 106 -3.79 -3.71 -12.39
N ALA A 107 -2.65 -3.68 -13.06
CA ALA A 107 -1.59 -2.71 -12.83
C ALA A 107 -1.93 -1.30 -13.35
N SER A 108 -2.60 -1.20 -14.49
CA SER A 108 -2.97 0.05 -15.15
C SER A 108 -4.14 0.77 -14.48
N ALA A 109 -4.87 0.06 -13.60
CA ALA A 109 -6.06 0.60 -12.96
C ALA A 109 -5.83 1.91 -12.19
N GLN A 110 -4.58 2.31 -11.89
CA GLN A 110 -4.21 3.64 -11.36
C GLN A 110 -2.79 4.07 -11.75
N SER A 111 -2.42 3.98 -13.02
CA SER A 111 -1.20 4.65 -13.51
C SER A 111 -1.50 6.13 -13.83
N GLU A 112 -1.86 6.93 -12.82
CA GLU A 112 -1.74 8.38 -12.89
C GLU A 112 -1.06 8.91 -11.61
N SER A 113 0.12 9.51 -11.83
CA SER A 113 0.94 10.35 -10.94
C SER A 113 1.65 9.71 -9.73
N ILE A 114 2.93 9.37 -9.92
CA ILE A 114 3.99 9.88 -9.04
C ILE A 114 5.14 10.33 -9.95
N SER A 115 5.10 11.60 -10.36
CA SER A 115 6.30 12.32 -10.72
C SER A 115 7.06 12.62 -9.43
N GLU A 116 8.34 12.25 -9.38
CA GLU A 116 9.28 12.83 -8.43
C GLU A 116 9.46 14.30 -8.81
N SER A 117 8.64 15.19 -8.23
CA SER A 117 8.98 16.60 -8.12
C SER A 117 9.42 16.85 -6.69
N GLU A 118 10.57 17.49 -6.56
CA GLU A 118 11.24 17.89 -5.32
C GLU A 118 10.23 18.46 -4.30
N ILE A 119 10.26 17.91 -3.09
CA ILE A 119 9.60 18.57 -1.96
C ILE A 119 10.55 19.70 -1.54
N GLU A 120 10.37 20.88 -2.12
CA GLU A 120 10.82 22.11 -1.48
C GLU A 120 10.03 22.25 -0.17
N ILE A 121 10.74 22.18 0.95
CA ILE A 121 10.17 22.42 2.27
C ILE A 121 10.07 23.93 2.42
N GLU A 122 8.91 24.50 2.08
CA GLU A 122 8.54 25.87 2.46
C GLU A 122 8.42 25.95 4.01
N PRO A 123 9.06 26.93 4.66
CA PRO A 123 9.07 27.04 6.11
C PRO A 123 7.67 27.29 6.69
N MET A 124 7.43 26.70 7.86
CA MET A 124 6.15 26.67 8.59
C MET A 124 5.78 28.01 9.26
N GLU A 125 6.00 29.15 8.60
CA GLU A 125 5.67 30.48 9.16
C GLU A 125 4.46 31.16 8.50
N THR A 126 3.88 30.58 7.44
CA THR A 126 2.87 31.31 6.64
C THR A 126 1.41 31.04 7.04
N TYR A 127 1.12 30.18 8.02
CA TYR A 127 -0.27 29.77 8.32
C TYR A 127 -0.99 30.55 9.44
N LEU A 128 -0.35 31.53 10.07
CA LEU A 128 -0.99 32.35 11.11
C LEU A 128 -0.85 33.84 10.79
N ASN A 129 -1.69 34.35 9.89
CA ASN A 129 -1.92 35.79 9.80
C ASN A 129 -2.92 36.23 10.90
N VAL A 130 -2.38 36.36 12.13
CA VAL A 130 -3.13 36.74 13.36
C VAL A 130 -3.85 38.08 13.22
N SER A 131 -3.40 38.96 12.31
CA SER A 131 -4.00 40.27 12.01
C SER A 131 -5.46 40.18 11.58
N SER A 132 -5.87 39.08 10.95
CA SER A 132 -7.26 38.87 10.49
C SER A 132 -8.24 38.52 11.62
N LEU A 133 -7.74 38.02 12.75
CA LEU A 133 -8.55 37.65 13.91
C LEU A 133 -8.81 38.83 14.86
N LEU A 134 -7.98 39.87 14.82
CA LEU A 134 -8.09 41.03 15.72
C LEU A 134 -9.02 42.14 15.20
N ASN A 135 -9.50 42.06 13.95
CA ASN A 135 -10.29 43.13 13.32
C ASN A 135 -11.79 42.84 13.15
N ARG A 136 -12.36 41.85 13.84
CA ARG A 136 -13.83 41.71 13.90
C ARG A 136 -14.42 42.82 14.79
N LYS A 137 -14.93 43.89 14.16
CA LYS A 137 -15.82 44.85 14.83
C LYS A 137 -17.07 44.11 15.35
N PRO A 138 -17.56 44.44 16.56
CA PRO A 138 -18.83 43.91 17.04
C PRO A 138 -19.96 44.47 16.18
N GLU A 139 -20.81 43.59 15.64
CA GLU A 139 -22.06 44.00 14.99
C GLU A 139 -23.03 44.49 16.07
N SER A 140 -23.49 45.73 15.93
CA SER A 140 -24.49 46.35 16.80
C SER A 140 -25.87 45.77 16.54
N ILE A 141 -26.60 45.47 17.62
CA ILE A 141 -28.01 45.04 17.64
C ILE A 141 -28.93 46.18 17.22
#